data_AF-A0A7Y6K0F4-F1
#
_entry.id   AF-A0A7Y6K0F4-F1
#
_cell.length_a   1.000
_cell.length_b   1.000
_cell.length_c   1.000
_cell.angle_alpha   90.00
_cell.angle_beta   90.00
_cell.angle_gamma   90.00
#
_symmetry.space_group_name_H-M   'P 1'
#
loop_
_entity.id
_entity.type
_entity.pdbx_description
1 polymer ?
#
loop_
_entity_poly.entity_id
_entity_poly.type
_entity_poly.pdbx_seq_one_letter_code
_entity_poly.pdbx_strand_id
1 'polypeptide(L)'
;MSETTPRLFIVSPHFDDAVFSCGALLAAHPDAAVCTVFAAPPEHDMHTEWDQKAGFANAHEAVRERTVEDNRALEVLDAIPLRMPFRDSQYADSPSISQMAAALEETIYRTTANTLLMPLGLHHEDHARVFEACCEILPRLTHLDWFGYEEAIHRLTPGAVQARLADLAQRGIVATPATPSAGHTIDVQRRAHLKREAVNAYASQLRAFGPGNYEDVFATERYWQLSVGRKRARK
;
A
#
# COMPACT_ATOMS: atom_id res chain seq x y z
N MET A 1 24.04 19.84 -10.75
CA MET A 1 22.66 19.68 -10.26
C MET A 1 22.65 18.33 -9.57
N SER A 2 22.47 18.28 -8.24
CA SER A 2 22.32 17.01 -7.54
C SER A 2 21.01 16.41 -8.02
N GLU A 3 21.07 15.33 -8.78
CA GLU A 3 19.91 14.48 -8.99
C GLU A 3 19.50 14.00 -7.60
N THR A 4 18.41 14.53 -7.09
CA THR A 4 17.82 14.04 -5.85
C THR A 4 17.38 12.61 -6.12
N THR A 5 17.94 11.65 -5.38
CA THR A 5 17.50 10.25 -5.46
C THR A 5 15.99 10.18 -5.25
N PRO A 6 15.26 9.33 -6.00
CA PRO A 6 13.83 9.17 -5.80
C PRO A 6 13.54 8.78 -4.35
N ARG A 7 12.67 9.54 -3.68
CA ARG A 7 12.19 9.25 -2.33
C ARG A 7 10.78 8.70 -2.45
N LEU A 8 10.65 7.41 -2.16
CA LEU A 8 9.39 6.69 -2.28
C LEU A 8 8.46 6.98 -1.11
N PHE A 9 7.18 7.11 -1.42
CA PHE A 9 6.08 7.10 -0.47
C PHE A 9 5.07 6.04 -0.93
N ILE A 10 4.89 4.98 -0.14
CA ILE A 10 3.96 3.90 -0.44
C ILE A 10 2.74 4.04 0.47
N VAL A 11 1.56 4.19 -0.12
CA VAL A 11 0.28 4.16 0.60
C VAL A 11 -0.10 2.69 0.78
N SER A 12 -0.26 2.24 2.02
CA SER A 12 -0.65 0.88 2.38
C SER A 12 -2.07 0.91 2.98
N PRO A 13 -3.07 0.18 2.45
CA PRO A 13 -4.37 0.09 3.10
C PRO A 13 -4.26 -0.42 4.54
N HIS A 14 -3.74 -1.64 4.73
CA HIS A 14 -3.49 -2.27 6.01
C HIS A 14 -1.99 -2.41 6.29
N PHE A 15 -1.64 -2.96 7.46
CA PHE A 15 -0.26 -3.02 7.96
C PHE A 15 0.69 -3.79 7.05
N ASP A 16 0.23 -4.86 6.40
CA ASP A 16 1.04 -5.80 5.64
C ASP A 16 1.12 -5.51 4.13
N ASP A 17 0.09 -4.85 3.56
CA ASP A 17 -0.10 -4.74 2.11
C ASP A 17 1.10 -4.18 1.34
N ALA A 18 1.71 -3.11 1.84
CA ALA A 18 2.87 -2.50 1.19
C ALA A 18 4.08 -3.44 1.18
N VAL A 19 4.34 -4.16 2.28
CA VAL A 19 5.44 -5.14 2.32
C VAL A 19 5.12 -6.35 1.45
N PHE A 20 3.87 -6.82 1.47
CA PHE A 20 3.46 -7.97 0.66
C PHE A 20 3.54 -7.67 -0.83
N SER A 21 3.12 -6.47 -1.23
CA SER A 21 3.01 -6.09 -2.63
C SER A 21 4.26 -5.42 -3.18
N CYS A 22 5.04 -4.74 -2.33
CA CYS A 22 6.17 -3.89 -2.72
C CYS A 22 7.45 -4.14 -1.91
N GLY A 23 7.54 -5.21 -1.11
CA GLY A 23 8.71 -5.45 -0.25
C GLY A 23 10.06 -5.55 -0.96
N ALA A 24 10.11 -6.06 -2.20
CA ALA A 24 11.35 -6.13 -2.97
C ALA A 24 11.73 -4.75 -3.55
N LEU A 25 10.75 -3.90 -3.84
CA LEU A 25 10.98 -2.49 -4.15
C LEU A 25 11.47 -1.72 -2.93
N LEU A 26 10.81 -1.88 -1.78
CA LEU A 26 11.21 -1.25 -0.51
C LEU A 26 12.64 -1.62 -0.13
N ALA A 27 13.03 -2.88 -0.29
CA ALA A 27 14.40 -3.33 -0.03
C ALA A 27 15.46 -2.57 -0.86
N ALA A 28 15.10 -2.00 -2.02
CA ALA A 28 15.99 -1.19 -2.87
C ALA A 28 15.89 0.33 -2.62
N HIS A 29 15.08 0.74 -1.64
CA HIS A 29 14.81 2.13 -1.29
C HIS A 29 14.80 2.31 0.24
N PRO A 30 15.98 2.30 0.89
CA PRO A 30 16.07 2.77 2.26
C PRO A 30 15.51 4.19 2.39
N ASP A 31 15.01 4.52 3.57
CA ASP A 31 14.29 5.76 3.88
C ASP A 31 12.95 5.94 3.14
N ALA A 32 12.45 4.91 2.43
CA ALA A 32 11.10 4.95 1.86
C ALA A 32 10.06 5.07 2.97
N ALA A 33 9.08 5.96 2.78
CA ALA A 33 7.96 6.09 3.71
C ALA A 33 6.86 5.09 3.36
N VAL A 34 6.36 4.36 4.35
CA VAL A 34 5.18 3.49 4.22
C VAL A 34 4.07 4.07 5.09
N CYS A 35 3.00 4.53 4.45
CA CYS A 35 1.86 5.15 5.09
C CYS A 35 0.69 4.18 5.19
N THR A 36 0.52 3.58 6.36
CA THR A 36 -0.61 2.69 6.67
C THR A 36 -1.86 3.52 6.96
N VAL A 37 -2.87 3.39 6.10
CA VAL A 37 -4.12 4.16 6.15
C VAL A 37 -4.99 3.69 7.33
N PHE A 38 -5.22 2.39 7.44
CA PHE A 38 -6.09 1.83 8.47
C PHE A 38 -5.27 1.28 9.63
N ALA A 39 -4.79 2.20 10.48
CA ALA A 39 -3.88 1.87 11.58
C ALA A 39 -4.44 2.18 12.98
N ALA A 40 -5.67 2.71 13.08
CA ALA A 40 -6.27 3.06 14.36
C ALA A 40 -7.10 1.90 14.95
N PRO A 41 -7.08 1.72 16.29
CA PRO A 41 -7.98 0.79 16.97
C PRO A 41 -9.45 1.28 16.93
N PRO A 42 -10.43 0.37 17.07
CA PRO A 42 -11.82 0.75 17.30
C PRO A 42 -11.97 1.54 18.60
N GLU A 43 -13.03 2.34 18.66
CA GLU A 43 -13.39 3.11 19.86
C GLU A 43 -13.87 2.23 21.02
N HIS A 44 -14.53 1.12 20.68
CA HIS A 44 -15.11 0.20 21.63
C HIS A 44 -14.48 -1.18 21.48
N ASP A 45 -14.43 -1.92 22.58
CA ASP A 45 -13.98 -3.30 22.57
C ASP A 45 -14.87 -4.12 21.62
N MET A 46 -14.22 -4.76 20.66
CA MET A 46 -14.86 -5.65 19.72
C MET A 46 -13.88 -6.72 19.27
N HIS A 47 -14.41 -7.70 18.55
CA HIS A 47 -13.66 -8.85 18.08
C HIS A 47 -14.29 -9.35 16.77
N THR A 48 -13.48 -9.50 15.73
CA THR A 48 -13.93 -9.94 14.41
C THR A 48 -13.50 -11.37 14.11
N GLU A 49 -14.05 -11.96 13.03
CA GLU A 49 -13.58 -13.27 12.55
C GLU A 49 -12.10 -13.23 12.15
N TRP A 50 -11.63 -12.11 11.60
CA TRP A 50 -10.23 -11.95 11.19
C TRP A 50 -9.30 -11.87 12.41
N ASP A 51 -9.71 -11.18 13.48
CA ASP A 51 -8.98 -11.18 14.76
C ASP A 51 -8.86 -12.59 15.33
N GLN A 52 -9.96 -13.36 15.31
CA GLN A 52 -9.98 -14.75 15.76
C GLN A 52 -9.03 -15.64 14.96
N LYS A 53 -9.03 -15.50 13.62
CA LYS A 53 -8.14 -16.25 12.72
C LYS A 53 -6.67 -15.89 12.93
N ALA A 54 -6.38 -14.62 13.20
CA ALA A 54 -5.05 -14.15 13.58
C ALA A 54 -4.63 -14.61 14.99
N GLY A 55 -5.60 -15.03 15.82
CA GLY A 55 -5.41 -15.55 17.16
C GLY A 55 -5.33 -14.47 18.24
N PHE A 56 -6.01 -13.34 18.03
CA PHE A 56 -6.14 -12.26 19.00
C PHE A 56 -7.42 -12.41 19.82
N ALA A 57 -7.42 -11.90 21.06
CA ALA A 57 -8.59 -11.92 21.92
C ALA A 57 -9.55 -10.74 21.66
N ASN A 58 -9.04 -9.62 21.14
CA ASN A 58 -9.84 -8.45 20.77
C ASN A 58 -9.10 -7.56 19.75
N ALA A 59 -9.83 -6.60 19.18
CA ALA A 59 -9.34 -5.68 18.17
C ALA A 59 -8.21 -4.74 18.64
N HIS A 60 -8.20 -4.33 19.92
CA HIS A 60 -7.12 -3.48 20.46
C HIS A 60 -5.79 -4.24 20.53
N GLU A 61 -5.84 -5.50 20.96
CA GLU A 61 -4.70 -6.42 20.88
C GLU A 61 -4.28 -6.61 19.42
N ALA A 62 -5.22 -6.85 18.50
CA ALA A 62 -4.92 -7.04 17.08
C ALA A 62 -4.15 -5.85 16.49
N VAL A 63 -4.65 -4.62 16.68
CA VAL A 63 -3.99 -3.41 16.14
C VAL A 63 -2.65 -3.15 16.81
N ARG A 64 -2.52 -3.41 18.13
CA ARG A 64 -1.25 -3.26 18.85
C ARG A 64 -0.20 -4.26 18.36
N GLU A 65 -0.55 -5.53 18.21
CA GLU A 65 0.40 -6.55 17.77
C GLU A 65 0.74 -6.38 16.28
N ARG A 66 -0.23 -6.10 15.41
CA ARG A 66 0.04 -5.78 13.99
C ARG A 66 0.94 -4.56 13.85
N THR A 67 0.79 -3.57 14.73
CA THR A 67 1.71 -2.42 14.82
C THR A 67 3.15 -2.85 15.10
N VAL A 68 3.35 -3.81 16.01
CA VAL A 68 4.68 -4.31 16.36
C VAL A 68 5.26 -5.15 15.23
N GLU A 69 4.44 -5.96 14.57
CA GLU A 69 4.82 -6.75 13.39
C GLU A 69 5.27 -5.85 12.23
N ASP A 70 4.49 -4.82 11.91
CA ASP A 70 4.79 -3.81 10.89
C ASP A 70 6.10 -3.07 11.19
N ASN A 71 6.31 -2.63 12.43
CA ASN A 71 7.57 -1.98 12.82
C ASN A 71 8.79 -2.87 12.56
N ARG A 72 8.70 -4.18 12.88
CA ARG A 72 9.79 -5.14 12.61
C ARG A 72 10.01 -5.34 11.11
N ALA A 73 8.93 -5.45 10.34
CA ALA A 73 9.01 -5.63 8.90
C ALA A 73 9.66 -4.42 8.21
N LEU A 74 9.29 -3.21 8.62
CA LEU A 74 9.82 -1.97 8.06
C LEU A 74 11.26 -1.70 8.51
N GLU A 75 11.64 -2.10 9.73
CA GLU A 75 13.03 -2.07 10.20
C GLU A 75 13.95 -2.94 9.33
N VAL A 76 13.50 -4.14 8.93
CA VAL A 76 14.25 -5.02 8.01
C VAL A 76 14.49 -4.34 6.65
N LEU A 77 13.58 -3.48 6.21
CA LEU A 77 13.61 -2.80 4.92
C LEU A 77 14.19 -1.39 5.00
N ASP A 78 14.62 -0.94 6.17
CA ASP A 78 15.07 0.44 6.44
C ASP A 78 14.04 1.49 5.98
N ALA A 79 12.75 1.18 6.20
CA ALA A 79 11.61 1.99 5.79
C ALA A 79 11.02 2.75 6.99
N ILE A 80 10.44 3.93 6.71
CA ILE A 80 9.89 4.84 7.72
C ILE A 80 8.38 4.61 7.85
N PRO A 81 7.89 4.15 9.02
CA PRO A 81 6.45 3.97 9.24
C PRO A 81 5.73 5.31 9.43
N LEU A 82 4.64 5.50 8.69
CA LEU A 82 3.65 6.56 8.89
C LEU A 82 2.28 5.91 9.13
N ARG A 83 1.55 6.38 10.14
CA ARG A 83 0.30 5.77 10.60
C ARG A 83 -0.81 6.80 10.56
N MET A 84 -1.88 6.51 9.81
CA MET A 84 -3.05 7.38 9.78
C MET A 84 -4.07 6.99 10.87
N PRO A 85 -4.89 7.95 11.35
CA PRO A 85 -5.81 7.71 12.46
C PRO A 85 -7.14 7.08 12.01
N PHE A 86 -7.14 6.24 10.96
CA PHE A 86 -8.35 5.64 10.43
C PHE A 86 -8.48 4.17 10.82
N ARG A 87 -9.73 3.73 10.98
CA ARG A 87 -10.10 2.37 11.36
C ARG A 87 -10.44 1.57 10.13
N ASP A 88 -9.94 0.34 10.11
CA ASP A 88 -10.31 -0.70 9.16
C ASP A 88 -11.84 -0.89 9.17
N SER A 89 -12.45 -1.14 8.02
CA SER A 89 -13.90 -1.32 7.91
C SER A 89 -14.45 -2.45 8.78
N GLN A 90 -13.63 -3.46 9.11
CA GLN A 90 -13.99 -4.53 10.04
C GLN A 90 -14.31 -4.02 11.46
N TYR A 91 -13.81 -2.83 11.81
CA TYR A 91 -13.99 -2.18 13.11
C TYR A 91 -15.04 -1.05 13.08
N ALA A 92 -15.83 -0.97 12.02
CA ALA A 92 -16.82 0.09 11.74
C ALA A 92 -16.21 1.51 11.61
N ASP A 93 -17.06 2.48 11.22
CA ASP A 93 -16.74 3.91 11.13
C ASP A 93 -15.60 4.29 10.16
N SER A 94 -15.60 3.72 8.95
CA SER A 94 -14.63 4.10 7.92
C SER A 94 -14.75 5.60 7.53
N PRO A 95 -13.63 6.34 7.41
CA PRO A 95 -13.64 7.77 7.06
C PRO A 95 -14.20 7.99 5.66
N SER A 96 -14.79 9.15 5.39
CA SER A 96 -15.17 9.50 4.00
C SER A 96 -13.93 9.57 3.10
N ILE A 97 -14.12 9.33 1.80
CA ILE A 97 -13.03 9.39 0.81
C ILE A 97 -12.33 10.76 0.86
N SER A 98 -13.08 11.85 0.93
CA SER A 98 -12.50 13.20 0.98
C SER A 98 -11.72 13.50 2.27
N GLN A 99 -12.15 12.94 3.42
CA GLN A 99 -11.36 13.04 4.66
C GLN A 99 -10.03 12.27 4.53
N MET A 100 -10.08 11.08 3.93
CA MET A 100 -8.90 10.26 3.69
C MET A 100 -7.94 10.94 2.70
N ALA A 101 -8.47 11.48 1.60
CA ALA A 101 -7.72 12.21 0.58
C ALA A 101 -7.01 13.43 1.17
N ALA A 102 -7.71 14.24 1.98
CA ALA A 102 -7.11 15.41 2.63
C ALA A 102 -5.98 15.02 3.60
N ALA A 103 -6.18 13.98 4.41
CA ALA A 103 -5.17 13.51 5.34
C ALA A 103 -3.95 12.87 4.65
N LEU A 104 -4.17 12.13 3.54
CA LEU A 104 -3.10 11.58 2.71
C LEU A 104 -2.26 12.71 2.12
N GLU A 105 -2.92 13.70 1.50
CA GLU A 105 -2.25 14.87 0.92
C GLU A 105 -1.42 15.63 1.96
N GLU A 106 -1.97 15.90 3.14
CA GLU A 106 -1.23 16.54 4.23
C GLU A 106 -0.01 15.71 4.65
N THR A 107 -0.17 14.39 4.76
CA THR A 107 0.92 13.48 5.12
C THR A 107 2.01 13.48 4.07
N ILE A 108 1.66 13.43 2.78
CA ILE A 108 2.60 13.49 1.66
C ILE A 108 3.40 14.80 1.69
N TYR A 109 2.74 15.95 1.90
CA TYR A 109 3.38 17.27 1.97
C TYR A 109 4.37 17.43 3.13
N ARG A 110 4.23 16.64 4.20
CA ARG A 110 5.18 16.62 5.32
C ARG A 110 6.45 15.81 5.02
N THR A 111 6.49 15.13 3.88
CA THR A 111 7.64 14.35 3.41
C THR A 111 8.35 15.05 2.26
N THR A 112 9.55 14.57 1.93
CA THR A 112 10.30 14.99 0.74
C THR A 112 10.10 14.01 -0.43
N ALA A 113 9.01 13.24 -0.43
CA ALA A 113 8.76 12.24 -1.45
C ALA A 113 8.53 12.89 -2.82
N ASN A 114 9.08 12.27 -3.86
CA ASN A 114 8.90 12.69 -5.26
C ASN A 114 8.29 11.57 -6.11
N THR A 115 8.18 10.36 -5.57
CA THR A 115 7.51 9.21 -6.20
C THR A 115 6.53 8.59 -5.21
N LEU A 116 5.29 8.40 -5.64
CA LEU A 116 4.20 7.88 -4.82
C LEU A 116 3.65 6.58 -5.41
N LEU A 117 3.49 5.58 -4.55
CA LEU A 117 2.87 4.30 -4.88
C LEU A 117 1.53 4.17 -4.17
N MET A 118 0.45 3.95 -4.94
CA MET A 118 -0.89 3.69 -4.44
C MET A 118 -1.35 2.26 -4.77
N PRO A 119 -2.21 1.65 -3.94
CA PRO A 119 -2.83 0.37 -4.29
C PRO A 119 -3.74 0.55 -5.52
N LEU A 120 -3.96 -0.50 -6.30
CA LEU A 120 -4.97 -0.49 -7.36
C LEU A 120 -6.39 -0.68 -6.82
N GLY A 121 -6.56 -0.97 -5.53
CA GLY A 121 -7.87 -1.08 -4.91
C GLY A 121 -8.54 -2.42 -5.18
N LEU A 122 -7.77 -3.51 -5.15
CA LEU A 122 -8.21 -4.83 -5.60
C LEU A 122 -8.98 -5.57 -4.51
N HIS A 123 -10.16 -6.10 -4.87
CA HIS A 123 -11.00 -7.03 -4.10
C HIS A 123 -11.59 -6.50 -2.78
N HIS A 124 -10.79 -5.98 -1.85
CA HIS A 124 -11.22 -5.54 -0.53
C HIS A 124 -11.79 -4.10 -0.55
N GLU A 125 -12.78 -3.82 0.30
CA GLU A 125 -13.43 -2.51 0.31
C GLU A 125 -12.49 -1.39 0.76
N ASP A 126 -11.69 -1.61 1.80
CA ASP A 126 -10.69 -0.64 2.26
C ASP A 126 -9.66 -0.30 1.19
N HIS A 127 -9.19 -1.30 0.44
CA HIS A 127 -8.30 -1.07 -0.70
C HIS A 127 -8.97 -0.17 -1.74
N ALA A 128 -10.24 -0.44 -2.07
CA ALA A 128 -11.00 0.40 -2.98
C ALA A 128 -11.13 1.83 -2.47
N ARG A 129 -11.37 2.05 -1.16
CA ARG A 129 -11.46 3.40 -0.57
C ARG A 129 -10.13 4.15 -0.65
N VAL A 130 -9.02 3.49 -0.37
CA VAL A 130 -7.69 4.09 -0.51
C VAL A 130 -7.40 4.45 -1.97
N PHE A 131 -7.73 3.56 -2.90
CA PHE A 131 -7.62 3.83 -4.33
C PHE A 131 -8.44 5.06 -4.75
N GLU A 132 -9.68 5.19 -4.29
CA GLU A 132 -10.54 6.35 -4.57
C GLU A 132 -9.92 7.63 -4.01
N ALA A 133 -9.45 7.62 -2.76
CA ALA A 133 -8.82 8.77 -2.12
C ALA A 133 -7.54 9.20 -2.86
N CYS A 134 -6.72 8.24 -3.28
CA CYS A 134 -5.53 8.51 -4.09
C CYS A 134 -5.91 9.09 -5.47
N CYS A 135 -6.99 8.62 -6.10
CA CYS A 135 -7.49 9.19 -7.35
C CYS A 135 -8.01 10.63 -7.20
N GLU A 136 -8.55 11.02 -6.03
CA GLU A 136 -8.96 12.40 -5.75
C GLU A 136 -7.76 13.37 -5.66
N ILE A 137 -6.61 12.90 -5.17
CA ILE A 137 -5.43 13.74 -4.95
C ILE A 137 -4.46 13.74 -6.13
N LEU A 138 -4.38 12.66 -6.90
CA LEU A 138 -3.44 12.50 -8.02
C LEU A 138 -3.48 13.69 -9.01
N PRO A 139 -4.64 14.18 -9.47
CA PRO A 139 -4.70 15.34 -10.38
C PRO A 139 -4.19 16.66 -9.80
N ARG A 140 -4.09 16.76 -8.47
CA ARG A 140 -3.60 17.94 -7.75
C ARG A 140 -2.10 17.83 -7.46
N LEU A 141 -1.56 16.61 -7.45
CA LEU A 141 -0.17 16.28 -7.18
C LEU A 141 0.56 15.73 -8.42
N THR A 142 0.25 16.25 -9.62
CA THR A 142 0.86 15.80 -10.90
C THR A 142 2.33 16.17 -11.05
N HIS A 143 2.91 16.88 -10.09
CA HIS A 143 4.34 17.19 -10.04
C HIS A 143 5.15 16.03 -9.42
N LEU A 144 4.49 15.05 -8.79
CA LEU A 144 5.09 13.81 -8.31
C LEU A 144 5.00 12.73 -9.40
N ASP A 145 5.89 11.76 -9.36
CA ASP A 145 5.76 10.53 -10.14
C ASP A 145 4.79 9.57 -9.44
N TRP A 146 3.78 9.09 -10.17
CA TRP A 146 2.76 8.20 -9.60
C TRP A 146 2.87 6.80 -10.16
N PHE A 147 2.70 5.81 -9.28
CA PHE A 147 2.60 4.41 -9.63
C PHE A 147 1.43 3.74 -8.88
N GLY A 148 0.73 2.84 -9.57
CA GLY A 148 -0.21 1.90 -8.96
C GLY A 148 0.47 0.54 -8.80
N TYR A 149 0.35 -0.12 -7.64
CA TYR A 149 0.85 -1.48 -7.44
C TYR A 149 -0.29 -2.49 -7.42
N GLU A 150 -0.07 -3.68 -8.00
CA GLU A 150 -1.00 -4.80 -7.89
C GLU A 150 -0.88 -5.46 -6.52
N GLU A 151 -1.89 -5.29 -5.67
CA GLU A 151 -1.90 -5.88 -4.33
C GLU A 151 -1.76 -7.41 -4.38
N ALA A 152 -0.77 -7.93 -3.66
CA ALA A 152 -0.55 -9.37 -3.52
C ALA A 152 -1.80 -10.06 -2.94
N ILE A 153 -1.99 -11.34 -3.26
CA ILE A 153 -3.16 -12.16 -2.95
C ILE A 153 -4.40 -11.70 -3.76
N HIS A 154 -4.75 -10.42 -3.72
CA HIS A 154 -5.92 -9.86 -4.39
C HIS A 154 -5.80 -9.82 -5.92
N ARG A 155 -4.60 -9.59 -6.46
CA ARG A 155 -4.33 -9.62 -7.91
C ARG A 155 -4.57 -10.97 -8.59
N LEU A 156 -4.74 -12.05 -7.82
CA LEU A 156 -5.14 -13.35 -8.34
C LEU A 156 -6.63 -13.40 -8.71
N THR A 157 -7.43 -12.45 -8.26
CA THR A 157 -8.87 -12.40 -8.56
C THR A 157 -9.07 -12.11 -10.05
N PRO A 158 -9.69 -13.03 -10.82
CA PRO A 158 -9.85 -12.86 -12.27
C PRO A 158 -10.59 -11.56 -12.60
N GLY A 159 -10.01 -10.75 -13.49
CA GLY A 159 -10.61 -9.50 -13.95
C GLY A 159 -10.46 -8.30 -13.02
N ALA A 160 -9.96 -8.46 -11.78
CA ALA A 160 -9.88 -7.38 -10.80
C ALA A 160 -8.94 -6.25 -11.27
N VAL A 161 -7.74 -6.61 -11.76
CA VAL A 161 -6.78 -5.64 -12.29
C VAL A 161 -7.35 -4.95 -13.54
N GLN A 162 -7.93 -5.72 -14.46
CA GLN A 162 -8.52 -5.18 -15.69
C GLN A 162 -9.65 -4.19 -15.41
N ALA A 163 -10.50 -4.48 -14.41
CA ALA A 163 -11.55 -3.57 -13.98
C ALA A 163 -10.99 -2.25 -13.44
N ARG A 164 -9.90 -2.29 -12.66
CA ARG A 164 -9.23 -1.08 -12.15
C ARG A 164 -8.53 -0.26 -13.22
N LEU A 165 -7.88 -0.92 -14.18
CA LEU A 165 -7.32 -0.23 -15.34
C LEU A 165 -8.40 0.44 -16.19
N ALA A 166 -9.56 -0.20 -16.36
CA ALA A 166 -10.70 0.40 -17.06
C ALA A 166 -11.28 1.61 -16.30
N ASP A 167 -11.39 1.54 -14.97
CA ASP A 167 -11.81 2.65 -14.12
C ASP A 167 -10.84 3.84 -14.20
N LEU A 168 -9.53 3.61 -14.06
CA LEU A 168 -8.50 4.63 -14.27
C LEU A 168 -8.64 5.31 -15.64
N ALA A 169 -8.84 4.53 -16.71
CA ALA A 169 -9.05 5.07 -18.05
C ALA A 169 -10.32 5.93 -18.16
N GLN A 170 -11.43 5.53 -17.52
CA GLN A 170 -12.67 6.32 -17.47
C GLN A 170 -12.47 7.67 -16.74
N ARG A 171 -11.59 7.70 -15.74
CA ARG A 171 -11.17 8.92 -15.02
C ARG A 171 -10.18 9.78 -15.80
N GLY A 172 -9.73 9.31 -16.97
CA GLY A 172 -8.72 9.98 -17.77
C GLY A 172 -7.30 9.82 -17.21
N ILE A 173 -7.05 8.81 -16.39
CA ILE A 173 -5.73 8.43 -15.89
C ILE A 173 -5.18 7.32 -16.78
N VAL A 174 -4.01 7.56 -17.36
CA VAL A 174 -3.30 6.56 -18.16
C VAL A 174 -2.43 5.72 -17.25
N ALA A 175 -2.64 4.41 -17.26
CA ALA A 175 -1.81 3.42 -16.57
C ALA A 175 -0.94 2.67 -17.58
N THR A 176 0.39 2.72 -17.40
CA THR A 176 1.37 2.04 -18.28
C THR A 176 2.24 1.11 -17.44
N PRO A 177 2.43 -0.17 -17.80
CA PRO A 177 3.32 -1.07 -17.05
C PRO A 177 4.73 -0.48 -16.96
N ALA A 178 5.21 -0.25 -15.73
CA ALA A 178 6.52 0.34 -15.48
C ALA A 178 6.92 0.15 -14.02
N THR A 179 8.21 -0.06 -13.76
CA THR A 179 8.76 -0.18 -12.40
C THR A 179 9.36 1.15 -11.96
N PRO A 180 9.15 1.60 -10.70
CA PRO A 180 9.85 2.76 -10.17
C PRO A 180 11.38 2.59 -10.25
N SER A 181 12.08 3.68 -10.56
CA SER A 181 13.55 3.69 -10.64
C SER A 181 14.16 3.35 -9.28
N ALA A 182 15.03 2.34 -9.23
CA ALA A 182 15.67 1.91 -7.98
C ALA A 182 16.69 2.93 -7.45
N GLY A 183 16.58 3.30 -6.18
CA GLY A 183 17.55 4.16 -5.50
C GLY A 183 18.91 3.48 -5.23
N HIS A 184 18.90 2.17 -5.00
CA HIS A 184 20.11 1.38 -4.75
C HIS A 184 20.17 0.11 -5.61
N THR A 185 21.36 -0.16 -6.13
CA THR A 185 21.67 -1.38 -6.90
C THR A 185 22.00 -2.54 -5.97
N ILE A 186 21.01 -3.03 -5.23
CA ILE A 186 21.11 -4.34 -4.58
C ILE A 186 20.64 -5.45 -5.52
N ASP A 187 21.29 -6.62 -5.43
CA ASP A 187 20.97 -7.74 -6.30
C ASP A 187 19.55 -8.28 -6.04
N VAL A 188 19.00 -8.99 -7.03
CA VAL A 188 17.62 -9.50 -7.00
C VAL A 188 17.42 -10.54 -5.88
N GLN A 189 18.44 -11.34 -5.57
CA GLN A 189 18.35 -12.37 -4.53
C GLN A 189 18.31 -11.73 -3.14
N ARG A 190 19.11 -10.68 -2.91
CA ARG A 190 19.10 -9.92 -1.67
C ARG A 190 17.75 -9.23 -1.46
N ARG A 191 17.15 -8.64 -2.50
CA ARG A 191 15.78 -8.09 -2.44
C ARG A 191 14.75 -9.13 -2.06
N ALA A 192 14.79 -10.30 -2.71
CA ALA A 192 13.86 -11.38 -2.42
C ALA A 192 14.03 -11.92 -0.99
N HIS A 193 15.26 -11.98 -0.49
CA HIS A 193 15.56 -12.38 0.89
C HIS A 193 15.01 -11.39 1.91
N LEU A 194 15.30 -10.09 1.74
CA LEU A 194 14.79 -9.04 2.63
C LEU A 194 13.27 -8.96 2.61
N LYS A 195 12.65 -9.05 1.44
CA LYS A 195 11.19 -9.16 1.31
C LYS A 195 10.66 -10.34 2.11
N ARG A 196 11.30 -11.51 2.00
CA ARG A 196 10.86 -12.71 2.71
C ARG A 196 10.97 -12.57 4.22
N GLU A 197 12.07 -12.00 4.70
CA GLU A 197 12.27 -11.72 6.12
C GLU A 197 11.21 -10.73 6.65
N ALA A 198 10.96 -9.63 5.95
CA ALA A 198 9.95 -8.66 6.30
C ALA A 198 8.52 -9.24 6.29
N VAL A 199 8.17 -10.04 5.28
CA VAL A 199 6.88 -10.75 5.21
C VAL A 199 6.69 -11.68 6.41
N ASN A 200 7.74 -12.39 6.83
CA ASN A 200 7.70 -13.31 7.96
C ASN A 200 7.49 -12.61 9.31
N ALA A 201 7.69 -11.29 9.41
CA ALA A 201 7.39 -10.53 10.62
C ALA A 201 5.88 -10.42 10.89
N TYR A 202 5.03 -10.53 9.87
CA TYR A 202 3.55 -10.49 9.97
C TYR A 202 2.97 -11.84 10.36
N ALA A 203 3.44 -12.42 11.47
CA ALA A 203 3.06 -13.76 11.92
C ALA A 203 1.54 -13.91 12.10
N SER A 204 0.87 -12.87 12.59
CA SER A 204 -0.58 -12.85 12.76
C SER A 204 -1.34 -12.92 11.42
N GLN A 205 -0.86 -12.21 10.40
CA GLN A 205 -1.48 -12.19 9.07
C GLN A 205 -1.26 -13.52 8.35
N LEU A 206 -0.03 -14.03 8.36
CA LEU A 206 0.28 -15.34 7.77
C LEU A 206 -0.55 -16.48 8.41
N ARG A 207 -0.80 -16.39 9.72
CA ARG A 207 -1.71 -17.31 10.42
C ARG A 207 -3.16 -17.16 9.95
N ALA A 208 -3.65 -15.92 9.83
CA ALA A 208 -5.03 -15.64 9.43
C ALA A 208 -5.34 -16.06 7.98
N PHE A 209 -4.40 -15.84 7.05
CA PHE A 209 -4.51 -16.35 5.68
C PHE A 209 -4.47 -17.88 5.65
N GLY A 210 -3.68 -18.50 6.53
CA GLY A 210 -3.52 -19.93 6.61
C GLY A 210 -2.53 -20.51 5.58
N PRO A 211 -2.07 -21.76 5.79
CA PRO A 211 -1.03 -22.36 4.95
C PRO A 211 -1.41 -22.43 3.47
N GLY A 212 -0.52 -21.99 2.59
CA GLY A 212 -0.70 -22.03 1.13
C GLY A 212 -1.48 -20.87 0.53
N ASN A 213 -2.10 -20.00 1.33
CA ASN A 213 -2.95 -18.90 0.84
C ASN A 213 -2.21 -17.57 0.60
N TYR A 214 -0.90 -17.53 0.83
CA TYR A 214 -0.06 -16.33 0.68
C TYR A 214 1.15 -16.54 -0.23
N GLU A 215 1.20 -17.62 -1.02
CA GLU A 215 2.33 -17.88 -1.93
C GLU A 215 2.57 -16.75 -2.92
N ASP A 216 1.49 -16.11 -3.39
CA ASP A 216 1.56 -14.96 -4.31
C ASP A 216 2.30 -13.76 -3.71
N VAL A 217 2.39 -13.62 -2.38
CA VAL A 217 3.20 -12.56 -1.75
C VAL A 217 4.65 -12.60 -2.24
N PHE A 218 5.18 -13.78 -2.57
CA PHE A 218 6.55 -13.93 -3.07
C PHE A 218 6.68 -13.93 -4.59
N ALA A 219 5.57 -13.84 -5.34
CA ALA A 219 5.61 -13.71 -6.79
C ALA A 219 6.06 -12.30 -7.21
N THR A 220 6.43 -12.16 -8.48
CA THR A 220 6.94 -10.90 -9.05
C THR A 220 5.95 -9.76 -8.86
N GLU A 221 6.45 -8.68 -8.27
CA GLU A 221 5.70 -7.44 -8.05
C GLU A 221 5.41 -6.73 -9.38
N ARG A 222 4.24 -6.10 -9.48
CA ARG A 222 3.77 -5.47 -10.71
C ARG A 222 3.27 -4.06 -10.42
N TYR A 223 3.67 -3.14 -11.30
CA TYR A 223 3.50 -1.71 -11.12
C TYR A 223 3.05 -1.05 -12.43
N TRP A 224 2.31 0.04 -12.29
CA TRP A 224 1.72 0.80 -13.38
C TRP A 224 2.05 2.27 -13.17
N GLN A 225 2.87 2.88 -14.02
CA GLN A 225 3.05 4.33 -14.00
C GLN A 225 1.73 5.01 -14.36
N LEU A 226 1.30 5.94 -13.52
CA LEU A 226 0.04 6.66 -13.64
C LEU A 226 0.29 8.11 -14.04
N SER A 227 -0.46 8.61 -15.01
CA SER A 227 -0.41 10.00 -15.42
C SER A 227 -1.80 10.51 -15.81
N VAL A 228 -2.09 11.77 -15.49
CA VAL A 228 -3.34 12.40 -15.94
C VAL A 228 -3.24 12.66 -17.43
N GLY A 229 -4.10 12.02 -18.22
CA GLY A 229 -4.19 12.24 -19.65
C GLY A 229 -4.59 13.69 -19.94
N ARG A 230 -3.85 14.36 -20.83
CA ARG A 230 -4.32 15.64 -21.38
C ARG A 230 -5.64 15.38 -22.10
N LYS A 231 -6.74 16.00 -21.66
CA LYS A 231 -7.99 16.01 -22.42
C LYS A 231 -7.68 16.51 -23.84
N ARG A 232 -7.74 15.63 -24.84
CA ARG A 232 -7.75 16.08 -26.23
C ARG A 232 -9.01 16.92 -26.37
N ALA A 233 -8.85 18.21 -26.67
CA ALA A 233 -9.97 19.03 -27.12
C ALA A 233 -10.62 18.29 -28.29
N ARG A 234 -11.88 17.87 -28.11
CA ARG A 234 -12.67 17.32 -29.21
C ARG A 234 -12.74 18.39 -30.29
N LYS A 235 -12.14 18.12 -31.45
CA LYS A 235 -12.41 18.87 -32.68
C LYS A 235 -13.81 18.53 -33.17
#